data_AF-A0A661ZDN1-F1
#
_entry.id   AF-A0A661ZDN1-F1
#
_cell.length_a   1.000
_cell.length_b   1.000
_cell.length_c   1.000
_cell.angle_alpha   90.00
_cell.angle_beta   90.00
_cell.angle_gamma   90.00
#
_symmetry.space_group_name_H-M   'P 1'
#
loop_
_entity.id
_entity.type
_entity.pdbx_description
1 polymer ?
#
loop_
_entity_poly.entity_id
_entity_poly.type
_entity_poly.pdbx_seq_one_letter_code
_entity_poly.pdbx_strand_id
1 'polypeptide(L)'
;MKSFPHKIPWWNNFYLYSHPIPSMMNIEKQSFGTTPEGKEVLKYTLSNNQGMEVDIISYGAIITAIRVPDSRNEPGDVVLGFDTLEEYLGDHPYFGAMVGRVCNRVGKSRFELEGRIFHITANEGANQLHGGKNGFDKQVWTTYSHKTPDQISLMLGYESADGEEGYPGSLLVEVEYSLNDKNELGISCRAKTDKPTHVNLTNHSYF
;
A
#
# COMPACT_ATOMS: atom_id res chain seq x y z
N MET A 1 -46.15 -4.70 -68.52
CA MET A 1 -46.10 -4.06 -67.17
C MET A 1 -46.13 -5.17 -66.15
N LYS A 2 -45.32 -5.32 -65.09
CA LYS A 2 -44.15 -4.66 -64.47
C LYS A 2 -43.60 -5.73 -63.49
N SER A 3 -42.35 -6.20 -63.63
CA SER A 3 -41.18 -5.97 -62.73
C SER A 3 -41.26 -6.51 -61.28
N PHE A 4 -40.35 -7.44 -60.93
CA PHE A 4 -39.76 -7.65 -59.58
C PHE A 4 -38.51 -6.74 -59.41
N PRO A 5 -37.75 -6.62 -58.27
CA PRO A 5 -37.85 -7.14 -56.88
C PRO A 5 -37.48 -6.08 -55.76
N HIS A 6 -37.18 -6.55 -54.52
CA HIS A 6 -36.43 -5.96 -53.35
C HIS A 6 -37.29 -5.71 -52.07
N LYS A 7 -37.13 -6.40 -50.93
CA LYS A 7 -36.05 -6.63 -49.91
C LYS A 7 -35.67 -5.42 -49.00
N ILE A 8 -36.17 -5.48 -47.73
CA ILE A 8 -35.50 -5.23 -46.41
C ILE A 8 -35.16 -3.76 -46.04
N PRO A 9 -35.10 -3.30 -44.75
CA PRO A 9 -35.40 -3.91 -43.43
C PRO A 9 -36.36 -3.14 -42.50
N TRP A 10 -36.83 -3.87 -41.49
CA TRP A 10 -37.38 -3.37 -40.23
C TRP A 10 -36.24 -2.89 -39.32
N TRP A 11 -36.40 -1.72 -38.70
CA TRP A 11 -35.49 -1.19 -37.70
C TRP A 11 -35.72 -1.90 -36.36
N ASN A 12 -34.80 -2.77 -35.95
CA ASN A 12 -34.68 -3.20 -34.56
C ASN A 12 -33.58 -2.37 -33.88
N ASN A 13 -34.01 -1.34 -33.15
CA ASN A 13 -33.20 -0.69 -32.12
C ASN A 13 -33.04 -1.68 -30.96
N PHE A 14 -31.98 -2.49 -30.98
CA PHE A 14 -31.49 -3.12 -29.78
C PHE A 14 -30.62 -2.11 -29.03
N TYR A 15 -31.21 -1.43 -28.04
CA TYR A 15 -30.42 -0.88 -26.95
C TYR A 15 -29.81 -2.07 -26.20
N LEU A 16 -28.54 -2.38 -26.52
CA LEU A 16 -27.71 -3.20 -25.66
C LEU A 16 -27.48 -2.39 -24.38
N TYR A 17 -28.33 -2.61 -23.38
CA TYR A 17 -27.94 -2.36 -22.00
C TYR A 17 -26.80 -3.33 -21.69
N SER A 18 -25.57 -2.87 -21.91
CA SER A 18 -24.39 -3.51 -21.35
C SER A 18 -24.57 -3.46 -19.84
N HIS A 19 -25.06 -4.56 -19.28
CA HIS A 19 -24.94 -4.79 -17.85
C HIS A 19 -23.42 -4.85 -17.61
N PRO A 20 -22.84 -3.99 -16.74
CA PRO A 20 -21.45 -4.13 -16.38
C PRO A 20 -21.26 -5.56 -15.86
N ILE A 21 -20.29 -6.27 -16.45
CA ILE A 21 -19.84 -7.55 -15.91
C ILE A 21 -19.54 -7.31 -14.43
N PRO A 22 -20.07 -8.11 -13.49
CA PRO A 22 -19.78 -7.94 -12.08
C PRO A 22 -18.27 -7.88 -11.88
N SER A 23 -17.78 -6.81 -11.27
CA SER A 23 -16.35 -6.63 -10.99
C SER A 23 -15.82 -7.85 -10.23
N MET A 24 -14.91 -8.60 -10.85
CA MET A 24 -14.21 -9.75 -10.24
C MET A 24 -13.02 -9.32 -9.38
N MET A 25 -12.78 -8.01 -9.22
CA MET A 25 -11.75 -7.52 -8.30
C MET A 25 -11.94 -8.12 -6.92
N ASN A 26 -10.88 -8.67 -6.34
CA ASN A 26 -10.96 -9.42 -5.09
C ASN A 26 -9.90 -8.95 -4.10
N ILE A 27 -10.21 -9.09 -2.81
CA ILE A 27 -9.25 -8.93 -1.73
C ILE A 27 -9.27 -10.23 -0.94
N GLU A 28 -8.24 -11.05 -1.13
CA GLU A 28 -8.04 -12.25 -0.32
C GLU A 28 -7.22 -11.92 0.91
N LYS A 29 -7.51 -12.58 2.04
CA LYS A 29 -6.83 -12.39 3.31
C LYS A 29 -6.38 -13.74 3.85
N GLN A 30 -5.13 -13.83 4.27
CA GLN A 30 -4.58 -15.00 4.95
C GLN A 30 -3.57 -14.61 6.03
N SER A 31 -3.24 -15.55 6.92
CA SER A 31 -2.14 -15.36 7.87
C SER A 31 -0.80 -15.42 7.12
N PHE A 32 0.14 -14.55 7.47
CA PHE A 32 1.51 -14.51 6.93
C PHE A 32 2.56 -14.95 7.97
N GLY A 33 2.21 -14.86 9.25
CA GLY A 33 3.08 -15.25 10.36
C GLY A 33 2.72 -14.51 11.64
N THR A 34 3.58 -14.64 12.65
CA THR A 34 3.42 -13.98 13.94
C THR A 34 4.76 -13.37 14.34
N THR A 35 4.76 -12.10 14.79
CA THR A 35 5.99 -11.45 15.27
C THR A 35 6.50 -12.10 16.56
N PRO A 36 7.77 -11.88 16.96
CA PRO A 36 8.30 -12.38 18.22
C PRO A 36 7.50 -11.92 19.46
N GLU A 37 6.83 -10.78 19.36
CA GLU A 37 5.96 -10.23 20.40
C GLU A 37 4.54 -10.84 20.40
N GLY A 38 4.27 -11.81 19.53
CA GLY A 38 3.00 -12.51 19.44
C GLY A 38 1.92 -11.78 18.62
N LYS A 39 2.28 -10.78 17.81
CA LYS A 39 1.31 -10.07 16.95
C LYS A 39 1.11 -10.82 15.64
N GLU A 40 -0.13 -11.13 15.29
CA GLU A 40 -0.44 -11.74 13.99
C GLU A 40 -0.17 -10.75 12.84
N VAL A 41 0.49 -11.25 11.81
CA VAL A 41 0.69 -10.55 10.54
C VAL A 41 -0.17 -11.21 9.48
N LEU A 42 -0.91 -10.38 8.75
CA LEU A 42 -1.84 -10.80 7.72
C LEU A 42 -1.31 -10.40 6.36
N LYS A 43 -1.47 -11.27 5.35
CA LYS A 43 -1.27 -10.94 3.94
C LYS A 43 -2.62 -10.68 3.29
N TYR A 44 -2.65 -9.66 2.45
CA TYR A 44 -3.76 -9.28 1.60
C TYR A 44 -3.31 -9.37 0.14
N THR A 45 -4.08 -10.09 -0.68
CA THR A 45 -3.86 -10.15 -2.14
C THR A 45 -4.99 -9.39 -2.82
N LEU A 46 -4.65 -8.24 -3.41
CA LEU A 46 -5.55 -7.43 -4.22
C LEU A 46 -5.41 -7.90 -5.66
N SER A 47 -6.49 -8.36 -6.30
CA SER A 47 -6.47 -8.78 -7.70
C SER A 47 -7.52 -8.04 -8.52
N ASN A 48 -7.21 -7.76 -9.79
CA ASN A 48 -8.14 -7.11 -10.72
C ASN A 48 -8.52 -7.98 -11.91
N ASN A 49 -9.44 -7.45 -12.75
CA ASN A 49 -9.98 -8.19 -13.88
C ASN A 49 -8.99 -8.30 -15.06
N GLN A 50 -7.87 -7.59 -15.00
CA GLN A 50 -6.81 -7.61 -16.01
C GLN A 50 -5.70 -8.60 -15.66
N GLY A 51 -5.77 -9.28 -14.51
CA GLY A 51 -4.75 -10.24 -14.06
C GLY A 51 -3.59 -9.61 -13.31
N MET A 52 -3.69 -8.34 -12.91
CA MET A 52 -2.72 -7.74 -11.97
C MET A 52 -3.06 -8.15 -10.54
N GLU A 53 -2.02 -8.50 -9.78
CA GLU A 53 -2.12 -8.80 -8.36
C GLU A 53 -1.09 -8.03 -7.55
N VAL A 54 -1.47 -7.61 -6.34
CA VAL A 54 -0.60 -6.93 -5.39
C VAL A 54 -0.75 -7.60 -4.02
N ASP A 55 0.36 -8.11 -3.49
CA ASP A 55 0.41 -8.65 -2.14
C ASP A 55 0.91 -7.59 -1.17
N ILE A 56 0.16 -7.36 -0.09
CA ILE A 56 0.51 -6.43 0.98
C ILE A 56 0.38 -7.13 2.33
N ILE A 57 1.36 -6.99 3.20
CA ILE A 57 1.30 -7.50 4.57
C ILE A 57 1.03 -6.39 5.59
N SER A 58 0.37 -6.73 6.70
CA SER A 58 0.06 -5.77 7.77
C SER A 58 1.29 -5.32 8.56
N TYR A 59 2.40 -6.04 8.47
CA TYR A 59 3.70 -5.60 9.01
C TYR A 59 4.32 -4.58 8.06
N GLY A 60 4.70 -3.41 8.57
CA GLY A 60 5.31 -2.32 7.81
C GLY A 60 4.45 -1.73 6.69
N ALA A 61 3.19 -2.16 6.58
CA ALA A 61 2.35 -1.97 5.39
C ALA A 61 3.11 -2.31 4.09
N ILE A 62 3.90 -3.39 4.12
CA ILE A 62 4.86 -3.77 3.08
C ILE A 62 4.12 -4.33 1.86
N ILE A 63 4.49 -3.85 0.67
CA ILE A 63 4.21 -4.55 -0.60
C ILE A 63 5.22 -5.69 -0.74
N THR A 64 4.76 -6.94 -0.74
CA THR A 64 5.63 -8.11 -0.88
C THR A 64 5.74 -8.61 -2.31
N ALA A 65 4.77 -8.29 -3.18
CA ALA A 65 4.78 -8.66 -4.58
C ALA A 65 3.86 -7.74 -5.40
N ILE A 66 4.24 -7.49 -6.66
CA ILE A 66 3.40 -6.85 -7.68
C ILE A 66 3.51 -7.70 -8.94
N ARG A 67 2.48 -8.50 -9.19
CA ARG A 67 2.44 -9.38 -10.37
C ARG A 67 1.66 -8.69 -11.48
N VAL A 68 2.33 -8.39 -12.58
CA VAL A 68 1.73 -7.72 -13.75
C VAL A 68 1.86 -8.62 -14.98
N PRO A 69 0.79 -8.81 -15.77
CA PRO A 69 0.86 -9.57 -17.02
C PRO A 69 1.79 -8.93 -18.05
N ASP A 70 2.64 -9.74 -18.69
CA ASP A 70 3.47 -9.33 -19.82
C ASP A 70 2.66 -9.25 -21.14
N SER A 71 3.32 -8.94 -22.25
CA SER A 71 2.68 -8.90 -23.59
C SER A 71 2.07 -10.22 -24.07
N ARG A 72 2.32 -11.34 -23.39
CA ARG A 72 1.77 -12.68 -23.65
C ARG A 72 0.74 -13.08 -22.57
N ASN A 73 0.37 -12.16 -21.67
CA ASN A 73 -0.48 -12.38 -20.51
C ASN A 73 0.12 -13.30 -19.43
N GLU A 74 1.45 -13.44 -19.38
CA GLU A 74 2.12 -14.20 -18.31
C GLU A 74 2.47 -13.24 -17.16
N PRO A 75 2.05 -13.51 -15.91
CA PRO A 75 2.33 -12.63 -14.78
C PRO A 75 3.81 -12.71 -14.38
N GLY A 76 4.47 -11.56 -14.24
CA GLY A 76 5.80 -11.43 -13.65
C GLY A 76 5.74 -10.58 -12.38
N ASP A 77 6.43 -11.01 -11.32
CA ASP A 77 6.63 -10.17 -10.14
C ASP A 77 7.69 -9.11 -10.43
N VAL A 78 7.32 -7.84 -10.27
CA VAL A 78 8.13 -6.68 -10.65
C VAL A 78 8.68 -5.92 -9.45
N VAL A 79 8.63 -6.50 -8.24
CA VAL A 79 9.28 -5.91 -7.06
C VAL A 79 10.22 -6.88 -6.37
N LEU A 80 11.25 -6.34 -5.72
CA LEU A 80 12.09 -7.12 -4.81
C LEU A 80 11.42 -7.28 -3.44
N GLY A 81 11.42 -8.50 -2.93
CA GLY A 81 10.85 -8.85 -1.63
C GLY A 81 11.27 -10.24 -1.17
N PHE A 82 10.61 -10.73 -0.13
CA PHE A 82 10.79 -12.04 0.48
C PHE A 82 9.48 -12.81 0.56
N ASP A 83 9.57 -14.13 0.73
CA ASP A 83 8.43 -15.04 0.81
C ASP A 83 7.91 -15.22 2.24
N THR A 84 8.73 -14.94 3.25
CA THR A 84 8.42 -15.23 4.67
C THR A 84 8.48 -14.00 5.57
N LEU A 85 7.74 -14.01 6.68
CA LEU A 85 7.76 -12.94 7.67
C LEU A 85 9.13 -12.82 8.33
N GLU A 86 9.79 -13.95 8.59
CA GLU A 86 11.10 -14.01 9.25
C GLU A 86 12.17 -13.21 8.50
N GLU A 87 12.12 -13.20 7.16
CA GLU A 87 13.05 -12.43 6.33
C GLU A 87 12.79 -10.91 6.43
N TYR A 88 11.51 -10.48 6.48
CA TYR A 88 11.16 -9.08 6.72
C TYR A 88 11.42 -8.60 8.15
N LEU A 89 11.43 -9.51 9.12
CA LEU A 89 11.85 -9.21 10.50
C LEU A 89 13.38 -9.09 10.63
N GLY A 90 14.13 -9.65 9.68
CA GLY A 90 15.58 -9.55 9.60
C GLY A 90 16.08 -8.21 9.06
N ASP A 91 17.41 -8.10 8.91
CA ASP A 91 18.03 -6.91 8.33
C ASP A 91 17.84 -6.90 6.80
N HIS A 92 17.16 -5.87 6.29
CA HIS A 92 16.99 -5.64 4.85
C HIS A 92 16.84 -4.14 4.54
N PRO A 93 17.08 -3.68 3.29
CA PRO A 93 17.08 -2.26 2.95
C PRO A 93 15.66 -1.70 2.71
N TYR A 94 14.73 -2.00 3.61
CA TYR A 94 13.35 -1.49 3.61
C TYR A 94 12.45 -1.96 2.44
N PHE A 95 12.77 -3.09 1.79
CA PHE A 95 11.95 -3.69 0.70
C PHE A 95 10.44 -3.53 0.91
N GLY A 96 9.81 -2.77 0.03
CA GLY A 96 8.35 -2.64 -0.07
C GLY A 96 7.67 -1.88 1.06
N ALA A 97 8.41 -1.45 2.10
CA ALA A 97 7.84 -0.96 3.34
C ALA A 97 7.32 0.49 3.25
N MET A 98 6.32 0.80 4.08
CA MET A 98 5.97 2.18 4.38
C MET A 98 6.92 2.76 5.42
N VAL A 99 7.60 3.82 5.04
CA VAL A 99 8.63 4.46 5.85
C VAL A 99 8.12 5.76 6.45
N GLY A 100 8.35 5.93 7.75
CA GLY A 100 8.03 7.12 8.53
C GLY A 100 8.48 6.95 10.00
N ARG A 101 8.36 7.97 10.86
CA ARG A 101 7.59 9.23 10.69
C ARG A 101 8.16 10.20 9.67
N VAL A 102 9.48 10.24 9.50
CA VAL A 102 10.18 11.02 8.46
C VAL A 102 11.08 10.11 7.67
N CYS A 103 10.80 9.98 6.37
CA CYS A 103 11.64 9.22 5.45
C CYS A 103 12.97 9.95 5.15
N ASN A 104 13.97 9.19 4.72
CA ASN A 104 15.34 9.64 4.50
C ASN A 104 16.02 10.13 5.80
N ARG A 105 17.02 10.99 5.69
CA ARG A 105 17.94 11.33 6.78
C ARG A 105 17.57 12.63 7.48
N VAL A 106 17.59 12.61 8.80
CA VAL A 106 17.65 13.80 9.65
C VAL A 106 19.05 13.90 10.26
N GLY A 107 19.73 14.99 9.91
CA GLY A 107 21.13 15.21 10.28
C GLY A 107 21.33 15.33 11.79
N LYS A 108 22.36 14.65 12.32
CA LYS A 108 22.71 14.67 13.75
C LYS A 108 21.57 14.23 14.69
N SER A 109 20.60 13.48 14.17
CA SER A 109 19.42 12.97 14.87
C SER A 109 18.74 14.02 15.74
N ARG A 110 18.54 15.22 15.18
CA ARG A 110 17.79 16.28 15.84
C ARG A 110 17.19 17.25 14.86
N PHE A 111 16.16 17.96 15.30
CA PHE A 111 15.61 19.12 14.61
C PHE A 111 15.10 20.14 15.62
N GLU A 112 14.89 21.37 15.16
CA GLU A 112 14.23 22.40 15.94
C GLU A 112 12.77 22.55 15.48
N LEU A 113 11.86 22.66 16.42
CA LEU A 113 10.44 22.91 16.17
C LEU A 113 9.91 23.84 17.25
N GLU A 114 9.32 24.96 16.84
CA GLU A 114 8.79 26.00 17.74
C GLU A 114 9.79 26.46 18.83
N GLY A 115 11.06 26.62 18.45
CA GLY A 115 12.12 27.08 19.35
C GLY A 115 12.64 26.01 20.33
N ARG A 116 12.23 24.74 20.18
CA ARG A 116 12.69 23.62 21.00
C ARG A 116 13.49 22.62 20.16
N ILE A 117 14.61 22.17 20.69
CA ILE A 117 15.42 21.11 20.07
C ILE A 117 14.86 19.75 20.49
N PHE A 118 14.48 18.95 19.50
CA PHE A 118 14.09 17.56 19.69
C PHE A 118 15.24 16.66 19.26
N HIS A 119 15.57 15.69 20.11
CA HIS A 119 16.51 14.63 19.80
C HIS A 119 15.71 13.38 19.42
N ILE A 120 16.05 12.80 18.28
CA ILE A 120 15.40 11.60 17.74
C ILE A 120 16.39 10.43 17.73
N THR A 121 15.90 9.21 17.61
CA THR A 121 16.75 8.02 17.67
C THR A 121 17.76 7.99 16.52
N ALA A 122 19.05 7.94 16.82
CA ALA A 122 20.08 7.63 15.82
C ALA A 122 20.09 6.14 15.49
N ASN A 123 20.04 5.82 14.19
CA ASN A 123 20.15 4.47 13.66
C ASN A 123 21.11 4.38 12.45
N GLU A 124 21.64 5.50 11.98
CA GLU A 124 22.66 5.54 10.94
C GLU A 124 23.79 6.51 11.31
N GLY A 125 24.79 6.01 12.02
CA GLY A 125 25.86 6.84 12.57
C GLY A 125 25.30 7.93 13.47
N ALA A 126 25.58 9.20 13.14
CA ALA A 126 25.04 10.35 13.87
C ALA A 126 23.64 10.78 13.40
N ASN A 127 23.10 10.18 12.33
CA ASN A 127 21.83 10.57 11.73
C ASN A 127 20.71 9.62 12.13
N GLN A 128 19.47 10.10 11.98
CA GLN A 128 18.32 9.21 11.91
C GLN A 128 17.98 9.00 10.44
N LEU A 129 17.81 7.75 10.06
CA LEU A 129 17.36 7.31 8.75
C LEU A 129 15.97 6.68 8.90
N HIS A 130 15.04 7.05 8.02
CA HIS A 130 13.78 6.33 7.81
C HIS A 130 12.94 6.16 9.09
N GLY A 131 12.88 7.22 9.91
CA GLY A 131 12.05 7.26 11.12
C GLY A 131 12.65 6.59 12.36
N GLY A 132 13.83 5.96 12.28
CA GLY A 132 14.55 5.46 13.45
C GLY A 132 14.67 3.94 13.50
N LYS A 133 14.92 3.40 14.69
CA LYS A 133 15.21 1.96 14.86
C LYS A 133 13.96 1.13 14.64
N ASN A 134 12.85 1.54 15.24
CA ASN A 134 11.54 0.89 15.16
C ASN A 134 10.57 1.79 14.39
N GLY A 135 11.01 2.28 13.23
CA GLY A 135 10.18 3.08 12.31
C GLY A 135 8.92 2.34 11.86
N PHE A 136 8.11 3.05 11.08
CA PHE A 136 6.81 2.56 10.59
C PHE A 136 6.88 1.26 9.79
N ASP A 137 8.03 0.99 9.18
CA ASP A 137 8.38 -0.23 8.46
C ASP A 137 8.41 -1.47 9.36
N LYS A 138 8.52 -1.30 10.68
CA LYS A 138 8.64 -2.39 11.66
C LYS A 138 7.44 -2.56 12.58
N GLN A 139 6.32 -1.91 12.24
CA GLN A 139 5.11 -1.94 13.06
C GLN A 139 4.06 -2.85 12.44
N VAL A 140 3.22 -3.49 13.26
CA VAL A 140 2.04 -4.20 12.76
C VAL A 140 0.86 -3.22 12.74
N TRP A 141 0.33 -2.98 11.54
CA TRP A 141 -0.75 -2.04 11.27
C TRP A 141 -2.11 -2.72 11.41
N THR A 142 -3.08 -1.96 11.89
CA THR A 142 -4.50 -2.36 11.84
C THR A 142 -4.99 -2.26 10.40
N THR A 143 -5.95 -3.09 10.00
CA THR A 143 -6.35 -3.21 8.59
C THR A 143 -7.86 -3.15 8.42
N TYR A 144 -8.29 -2.52 7.34
CA TYR A 144 -9.67 -2.47 6.89
C TYR A 144 -9.70 -2.44 5.37
N SER A 145 -10.50 -3.28 4.74
CA SER A 145 -10.65 -3.30 3.28
C SER A 145 -12.05 -2.89 2.85
N HIS A 146 -12.15 -2.28 1.67
CA HIS A 146 -13.42 -1.92 1.06
C HIS A 146 -13.35 -2.02 -0.46
N LYS A 147 -14.53 -2.13 -1.08
CA LYS A 147 -14.69 -2.27 -2.53
C LYS A 147 -15.75 -1.31 -3.03
N THR A 148 -15.46 -0.66 -4.15
CA THR A 148 -16.41 0.08 -4.98
C THR A 148 -16.56 -0.65 -6.33
N PRO A 149 -17.48 -0.23 -7.21
CA PRO A 149 -17.55 -0.79 -8.55
C PRO A 149 -16.25 -0.66 -9.35
N ASP A 150 -15.52 0.44 -9.14
CA ASP A 150 -14.37 0.82 -9.96
C ASP A 150 -13.00 0.55 -9.30
N GLN A 151 -12.97 0.19 -8.01
CA GLN A 151 -11.72 0.02 -7.26
C GLN A 151 -11.87 -0.91 -6.05
N ILE A 152 -10.81 -1.63 -5.70
CA ILE A 152 -10.62 -2.27 -4.39
C ILE A 152 -9.54 -1.54 -3.61
N SER A 153 -9.73 -1.43 -2.30
CA SER A 153 -8.82 -0.68 -1.42
C SER A 153 -8.55 -1.44 -0.13
N LEU A 154 -7.27 -1.49 0.25
CA LEU A 154 -6.81 -1.89 1.57
C LEU A 154 -6.28 -0.67 2.31
N MET A 155 -6.91 -0.34 3.44
CA MET A 155 -6.47 0.70 4.35
C MET A 155 -5.75 0.07 5.54
N LEU A 156 -4.58 0.62 5.85
CA LEU A 156 -3.76 0.26 6.99
C LEU A 156 -3.61 1.47 7.90
N GLY A 157 -3.85 1.29 9.20
CA GLY A 157 -3.75 2.33 10.21
C GLY A 157 -2.74 2.00 11.31
N TYR A 158 -1.93 2.98 11.69
CA TYR A 158 -1.00 2.90 12.82
C TYR A 158 -1.05 4.19 13.66
N GLU A 159 -1.08 4.02 14.98
CA GLU A 159 -1.01 5.12 15.93
C GLU A 159 0.40 5.16 16.54
N SER A 160 1.18 6.15 16.12
CA SER A 160 2.51 6.43 16.63
C SER A 160 2.39 7.32 17.85
N ALA A 161 2.84 6.86 19.01
CA ALA A 161 2.65 7.59 20.27
C ALA A 161 3.48 8.89 20.33
N ASP A 162 3.09 9.82 21.20
CA ASP A 162 3.94 10.98 21.55
C ASP A 162 5.29 10.50 22.10
N GLY A 163 6.38 11.00 21.51
CA GLY A 163 7.75 10.62 21.85
C GLY A 163 8.28 9.38 21.12
N GLU A 164 7.48 8.72 20.28
CA GLU A 164 7.94 7.56 19.51
C GLU A 164 9.12 7.94 18.59
N GLU A 165 10.21 7.18 18.71
CA GLU A 165 11.51 7.47 18.05
C GLU A 165 12.02 8.91 18.26
N GLY A 166 11.52 9.60 19.29
CA GLY A 166 11.84 10.96 19.71
C GLY A 166 10.97 12.07 19.10
N TYR A 167 9.97 11.74 18.28
CA TYR A 167 9.10 12.74 17.65
C TYR A 167 7.99 13.22 18.61
N PRO A 168 7.71 14.53 18.70
CA PRO A 168 6.59 15.02 19.49
C PRO A 168 5.25 14.74 18.80
N GLY A 169 4.20 14.63 19.60
CA GLY A 169 2.82 14.45 19.16
C GLY A 169 2.49 13.01 18.86
N SER A 170 1.32 12.58 19.33
CA SER A 170 0.69 11.35 18.82
C SER A 170 0.34 11.59 17.37
N LEU A 171 0.55 10.58 16.52
CA LEU A 171 0.28 10.65 15.09
C LEU A 171 -0.51 9.41 14.65
N LEU A 172 -1.77 9.63 14.29
CA LEU A 172 -2.55 8.62 13.56
C LEU A 172 -2.17 8.70 12.09
N VAL A 173 -1.66 7.61 11.53
CA VAL A 173 -1.28 7.48 10.13
C VAL A 173 -2.13 6.41 9.47
N GLU A 174 -2.62 6.73 8.28
CA GLU A 174 -3.35 5.81 7.42
C GLU A 174 -2.65 5.74 6.06
N VAL A 175 -2.49 4.53 5.54
CA VAL A 175 -2.05 4.26 4.18
C VAL A 175 -3.14 3.45 3.48
N GLU A 176 -3.59 3.92 2.32
CA GLU A 176 -4.52 3.22 1.46
C GLU A 176 -3.78 2.75 0.20
N TYR A 177 -3.76 1.44 0.00
CA TYR A 177 -3.40 0.81 -1.26
C TYR A 177 -4.67 0.53 -2.05
N SER A 178 -4.74 1.06 -3.27
CA SER A 178 -5.88 0.83 -4.14
C SER A 178 -5.48 0.20 -5.47
N LEU A 179 -6.34 -0.67 -5.99
CA LEU A 179 -6.17 -1.30 -7.29
C LEU A 179 -7.47 -1.19 -8.09
N ASN A 180 -7.34 -0.84 -9.38
CA ASN A 180 -8.46 -0.76 -10.31
C ASN A 180 -8.19 -1.57 -11.59
N ASP A 181 -9.20 -1.67 -12.46
CA ASP A 181 -9.14 -2.42 -13.72
C ASP A 181 -8.31 -1.75 -14.83
N LYS A 182 -7.62 -0.65 -14.55
CA LYS A 182 -6.63 -0.03 -15.46
C LYS A 182 -5.19 -0.43 -15.12
N ASN A 183 -4.99 -1.39 -14.21
CA ASN A 183 -3.68 -1.74 -13.64
C ASN A 183 -3.00 -0.56 -12.93
N GLU A 184 -3.78 0.34 -12.32
CA GLU A 184 -3.26 1.44 -11.53
C GLU A 184 -3.24 1.02 -10.05
N LEU A 185 -2.03 0.93 -9.48
CA LEU A 185 -1.82 0.83 -8.03
C LEU A 185 -1.69 2.23 -7.43
N GLY A 186 -2.69 2.64 -6.65
CA GLY A 186 -2.67 3.89 -5.89
C GLY A 186 -2.11 3.69 -4.49
N ILE A 187 -1.34 4.68 -4.01
CA ILE A 187 -0.88 4.77 -2.62
C ILE A 187 -1.26 6.15 -2.10
N SER A 188 -2.17 6.21 -1.11
CA SER A 188 -2.59 7.45 -0.47
C SER A 188 -2.22 7.43 1.00
N CYS A 189 -1.57 8.48 1.48
CA CYS A 189 -1.18 8.60 2.89
C CYS A 189 -1.95 9.75 3.53
N ARG A 190 -2.55 9.50 4.70
CA ARG A 190 -3.15 10.52 5.56
C ARG A 190 -2.52 10.47 6.94
N ALA A 191 -2.34 11.63 7.56
CA ALA A 191 -1.82 11.71 8.91
C ALA A 191 -2.52 12.81 9.70
N LYS A 192 -2.77 12.55 10.98
CA LYS A 192 -3.36 13.51 11.92
C LYS A 192 -2.60 13.47 13.22
N THR A 193 -2.24 14.64 13.74
CA THR A 193 -1.48 14.77 14.99
C THR A 193 -2.18 15.67 16.01
N ASP A 194 -1.86 15.48 17.28
CA ASP A 194 -2.32 16.30 18.40
C ASP A 194 -1.34 17.44 18.78
N LYS A 195 -0.11 17.43 18.23
CA LYS A 195 0.91 18.46 18.43
C LYS A 195 1.67 18.73 17.13
N PRO A 196 2.25 19.93 16.95
CA PRO A 196 3.17 20.17 15.84
C PRO A 196 4.27 19.10 15.77
N THR A 197 4.46 18.51 14.59
CA THR A 197 5.46 17.47 14.33
C THR A 197 5.84 17.43 12.86
N HIS A 198 6.99 16.85 12.52
CA HIS A 198 7.39 16.61 11.14
C HIS A 198 6.85 15.26 10.66
N VAL A 199 6.33 15.21 9.44
CA VAL A 199 5.83 13.99 8.80
C VAL A 199 6.29 13.98 7.34
N ASN A 200 6.91 12.88 6.91
CA ASN A 200 7.25 12.64 5.52
C ASN A 200 7.22 11.13 5.27
N LEU A 201 6.24 10.66 4.48
CA LEU A 201 5.93 9.25 4.30
C LEU A 201 6.23 8.83 2.86
N THR A 202 6.76 7.62 2.67
CA THR A 202 6.95 7.03 1.34
C THR A 202 6.86 5.52 1.42
N ASN A 203 6.52 4.87 0.30
CA ASN A 203 6.75 3.45 0.11
C ASN A 203 8.18 3.23 -0.43
N HIS A 204 8.84 2.14 -0.04
CA HIS A 204 10.22 1.82 -0.41
C HIS A 204 10.32 0.54 -1.27
N SER A 205 9.36 0.31 -2.17
CA SER A 205 9.44 -0.75 -3.18
C SER A 205 10.62 -0.54 -4.14
N TYR A 206 11.28 -1.63 -4.49
CA TYR A 206 12.34 -1.67 -5.50
C TYR A 206 11.81 -2.43 -6.71
N PHE A 207 11.92 -1.85 -7.90
CA PHE A 207 11.44 -2.40 -9.17
C PHE A 207 12.61 -2.79 -10.07
#